data_AF-K2FCL6-F1
#
_entry.id   AF-K2FCL6-F1
#
_cell.length_a   1.000
_cell.length_b   1.000
_cell.length_c   1.000
_cell.angle_alpha   90.00
_cell.angle_beta   90.00
_cell.angle_gamma   90.00
#
_symmetry.space_group_name_H-M   'P 1'
#
loop_
_entity.id
_entity.type
_entity.pdbx_description
1 polymer ?
#
loop_
_entity_poly.entity_id
_entity_poly.type
_entity_poly.pdbx_seq_one_letter_code
_entity_poly.pdbx_strand_id
1 'polypeptide(L)'
;MIKKENFSLEKLAGEISKKLELQGFQVDVMTKKTENIYIVFFRFKNVLREFGLSALKDQKILIKFEIDFSPYKNIETETRFTDSFNERFPMLVNSLDTLFAQKIIAIIFRPYQKGRDFYDLAWFLSQRNIEPNYEIFKEKGIKIKNRTELIEFLKEQAKKSDLPQAAKDVERFLFYPEQAQWILKLPEYLEGFKK
;
A
#
# COMPACT_ATOMS: atom_id res chain seq x y z
N MET A 1 -0.63 -19.18 3.77
CA MET A 1 -0.51 -17.99 4.64
C MET A 1 0.21 -18.37 5.93
N ILE A 2 0.93 -17.43 6.56
CA ILE A 2 1.69 -17.67 7.80
C ILE A 2 0.72 -17.74 8.98
N LYS A 3 0.86 -18.75 9.84
CA LYS A 3 0.09 -18.85 11.08
C LYS A 3 0.75 -18.02 12.18
N LYS A 4 -0.07 -17.37 13.00
CA LYS A 4 0.41 -16.57 14.14
C LYS A 4 0.99 -17.46 15.24
N GLU A 5 0.43 -18.66 15.43
CA GLU A 5 0.93 -19.63 16.39
C GLU A 5 2.41 -19.93 16.13
N ASN A 6 3.23 -19.83 17.15
CA ASN A 6 4.68 -20.07 17.10
C ASN A 6 5.49 -19.11 16.20
N PHE A 7 4.89 -18.03 15.68
CA PHE A 7 5.63 -17.04 14.92
C PHE A 7 6.46 -16.14 15.84
N SER A 8 7.80 -16.24 15.74
CA SER A 8 8.74 -15.39 16.46
C SER A 8 9.19 -14.20 15.60
N LEU A 9 8.63 -13.03 15.88
CA LEU A 9 9.01 -11.78 15.22
C LEU A 9 10.48 -11.42 15.49
N GLU A 10 10.95 -11.67 16.71
CA GLU A 10 12.31 -11.39 17.16
C GLU A 10 13.33 -12.25 16.41
N LYS A 11 13.01 -13.55 16.21
CA LYS A 11 13.85 -14.45 15.43
C LYS A 11 13.95 -13.99 13.97
N LEU A 12 12.82 -13.68 13.33
CA LEU A 12 12.81 -13.18 11.96
C LEU A 12 13.61 -11.88 11.83
N ALA A 13 13.37 -10.92 12.73
CA ALA A 13 14.06 -9.64 12.73
C ALA A 13 15.58 -9.79 12.93
N GLY A 14 16.00 -10.68 13.83
CA GLY A 14 17.42 -10.98 14.08
C GLY A 14 18.10 -11.68 12.90
N GLU A 15 17.43 -12.64 12.26
CA GLU A 15 17.95 -13.31 11.06
C GLU A 15 18.14 -12.32 9.89
N ILE A 16 17.17 -11.43 9.67
CA ILE A 16 17.28 -10.38 8.64
C ILE A 16 18.38 -9.38 8.99
N SER A 17 18.46 -8.91 10.24
CA SER A 17 19.52 -7.98 10.70
C SER A 17 20.90 -8.55 10.43
N LYS A 18 21.15 -9.80 10.84
CA LYS A 18 22.43 -10.47 10.65
C LYS A 18 22.81 -10.59 9.17
N LYS A 19 21.84 -10.90 8.29
CA LYS A 19 22.10 -10.95 6.84
C LYS A 19 22.45 -9.58 6.27
N LEU A 20 21.76 -8.52 6.70
CA LEU A 20 22.06 -7.15 6.28
C LEU A 20 23.44 -6.68 6.77
N GLU A 21 23.80 -7.00 8.02
CA GLU A 21 25.12 -6.72 8.59
C GLU A 21 26.25 -7.43 7.83
N LEU A 22 26.03 -8.70 7.44
CA LEU A 22 26.98 -9.45 6.60
C LEU A 22 27.16 -8.84 5.20
N GLN A 23 26.16 -8.11 4.70
CA GLN A 23 26.24 -7.33 3.45
C GLN A 23 26.88 -5.95 3.66
N GLY A 24 27.31 -5.61 4.88
CA GLY A 24 27.96 -4.35 5.21
C GLY A 24 27.01 -3.23 5.65
N PHE A 25 25.71 -3.48 5.75
CA PHE A 25 24.77 -2.47 6.22
C PHE A 25 24.80 -2.31 7.74
N GLN A 26 24.71 -1.07 8.21
CA GLN A 26 24.48 -0.76 9.62
C GLN A 26 23.00 -0.47 9.86
N VAL A 27 22.30 -1.32 10.62
CA VAL A 27 20.85 -1.24 10.75
C VAL A 27 20.43 -1.23 12.22
N ASP A 28 19.63 -0.26 12.65
CA ASP A 28 18.93 -0.34 13.93
C ASP A 28 17.58 -1.03 13.72
N VAL A 29 17.31 -2.07 14.51
CA VAL A 29 16.06 -2.85 14.42
C VAL A 29 15.16 -2.56 15.61
N MET A 30 13.88 -2.32 15.34
CA MET A 30 12.85 -2.18 16.37
C MET A 30 11.65 -3.03 15.95
N THR A 31 11.12 -3.82 16.86
CA THR A 31 9.89 -4.60 16.65
C THR A 31 8.72 -3.96 17.41
N LYS A 32 7.52 -4.10 16.85
CA LYS A 32 6.26 -3.74 17.50
C LYS A 32 5.23 -4.82 17.20
N LYS A 33 4.46 -5.23 18.21
CA LYS A 33 3.37 -6.19 18.06
C LYS A 33 2.05 -5.49 18.41
N THR A 34 1.05 -5.63 17.54
CA THR A 34 -0.36 -5.40 17.88
C THR A 34 -1.07 -6.74 17.92
N GLU A 35 -2.39 -6.74 18.12
CA GLU A 35 -3.18 -7.98 18.13
C GLU A 35 -3.02 -8.77 16.82
N ASN A 36 -3.15 -8.13 15.66
CA ASN A 36 -3.12 -8.82 14.37
C ASN A 36 -1.96 -8.42 13.47
N ILE A 37 -1.23 -7.36 13.80
CA ILE A 37 -0.15 -6.83 12.96
C ILE A 37 1.16 -6.87 13.73
N TYR A 38 2.15 -7.57 13.19
CA TYR A 38 3.52 -7.50 13.67
C TYR A 38 4.34 -6.61 12.74
N ILE A 39 5.15 -5.74 13.32
CA ILE A 39 5.89 -4.71 12.60
C ILE A 39 7.37 -4.83 12.94
N VAL A 40 8.21 -4.78 11.92
CA VAL A 40 9.66 -4.61 12.06
C VAL A 40 10.08 -3.31 11.37
N PHE A 41 10.81 -2.47 12.08
CA PHE A 41 11.43 -1.27 11.57
C PHE A 41 12.93 -1.51 11.42
N PHE A 42 13.41 -1.47 10.19
CA PHE A 42 14.84 -1.49 9.87
C PHE A 42 15.28 -0.07 9.51
N ARG A 43 16.12 0.54 10.36
CA ARG A 43 16.67 1.88 10.12
C ARG A 43 18.11 1.77 9.64
N PHE A 44 18.30 1.91 8.35
CA PHE A 44 19.61 1.88 7.70
C PHE A 44 20.34 3.20 7.97
N LYS A 45 21.50 3.11 8.61
CA LYS A 45 22.42 4.23 8.85
C LYS A 45 23.34 4.41 7.65
N ASN A 46 23.86 5.63 7.49
CA ASN A 46 24.90 6.01 6.53
C ASN A 46 24.58 5.82 5.05
N VAL A 47 23.57 5.02 4.65
CA VAL A 47 23.21 4.75 3.25
C VAL A 47 23.08 6.05 2.45
N LEU A 48 22.27 7.02 2.91
CA LEU A 48 22.11 8.28 2.18
C LEU A 48 23.43 9.04 2.02
N ARG A 49 24.32 8.99 3.01
CA ARG A 49 25.64 9.64 2.94
C ARG A 49 26.57 8.91 1.99
N GLU A 50 26.63 7.58 2.05
CA GLU A 50 27.48 6.73 1.22
C GLU A 50 27.12 6.86 -0.27
N PHE A 51 25.83 7.06 -0.58
CA PHE A 51 25.35 7.34 -1.93
C PHE A 51 25.40 8.83 -2.32
N GLY A 52 25.91 9.72 -1.46
CA GLY A 52 26.00 11.17 -1.73
C GLY A 52 24.65 11.90 -1.79
N LEU A 53 23.58 11.29 -1.27
CA LEU A 53 22.20 11.81 -1.27
C LEU A 53 21.87 12.69 -0.05
N SER A 54 22.73 12.72 0.96
CA SER A 54 22.54 13.59 2.13
C SER A 54 23.87 14.02 2.76
N ALA A 55 23.95 15.30 3.12
CA ALA A 55 25.08 15.87 3.86
C ALA A 55 24.95 15.64 5.38
N LEU A 56 23.78 15.25 5.88
CA LEU A 56 23.51 15.06 7.31
C LEU A 56 23.90 13.64 7.74
N LYS A 57 24.83 13.55 8.71
CA LYS A 57 25.40 12.27 9.17
C LYS A 57 24.37 11.32 9.79
N ASP A 58 23.29 11.85 10.38
CA ASP A 58 22.34 11.05 11.17
C ASP A 58 21.03 10.71 10.44
N GLN A 59 20.89 11.06 9.15
CA GLN A 59 19.71 10.66 8.39
C GLN A 59 19.72 9.16 8.10
N LYS A 60 18.59 8.51 8.41
CA LYS A 60 18.41 7.05 8.26
C LYS A 60 17.30 6.77 7.26
N ILE A 61 17.45 5.71 6.47
CA ILE A 61 16.36 5.17 5.66
C ILE A 61 15.60 4.17 6.51
N LEU A 62 14.29 4.38 6.67
CA LEU A 62 13.42 3.47 7.40
C LEU A 62 12.67 2.55 6.44
N ILE A 63 12.90 1.25 6.55
CA ILE A 63 12.07 0.21 5.93
C ILE A 63 11.17 -0.37 7.01
N LYS A 64 9.86 -0.27 6.80
CA LYS A 64 8.83 -0.82 7.69
C LYS A 64 8.24 -2.08 7.06
N PHE A 65 8.41 -3.21 7.72
CA PHE A 65 7.81 -4.48 7.35
C PHE A 65 6.60 -4.75 8.23
N GLU A 66 5.44 -5.04 7.65
CA GLU A 66 4.21 -5.37 8.38
C GLU A 66 3.73 -6.77 7.99
N ILE A 67 3.39 -7.57 8.99
CA ILE A 67 2.84 -8.92 8.84
C ILE A 67 1.45 -8.90 9.44
N ASP A 68 0.44 -9.09 8.59
CA ASP A 68 -0.95 -9.22 8.99
C ASP A 68 -1.30 -10.70 9.20
N PHE A 69 -1.76 -11.04 10.40
CA PHE A 69 -2.21 -12.38 10.78
C PHE A 69 -3.73 -12.55 10.68
N SER A 70 -4.47 -11.51 10.30
CA SER A 70 -5.90 -11.56 10.03
C SER A 70 -6.25 -11.00 8.63
N PRO A 71 -5.61 -11.51 7.56
CA PRO A 71 -5.96 -11.10 6.21
C PRO A 71 -7.40 -11.48 5.86
N TYR A 72 -7.98 -10.80 4.86
CA TYR A 72 -9.29 -11.18 4.30
C TYR A 72 -9.24 -12.61 3.74
N LYS A 73 -10.34 -13.33 3.86
CA LYS A 73 -10.45 -14.73 3.41
C LYS A 73 -10.42 -14.84 1.89
N ASN A 74 -11.03 -13.89 1.20
CA ASN A 74 -11.12 -13.81 -0.25
C ASN A 74 -10.02 -12.92 -0.86
N ILE A 75 -8.80 -12.94 -0.28
CA ILE A 75 -7.62 -12.39 -0.96
C ILE A 75 -7.28 -13.32 -2.11
N GLU A 76 -7.30 -12.78 -3.32
CA GLU A 76 -6.76 -13.43 -4.50
C GLU A 76 -5.31 -12.99 -4.71
N THR A 77 -4.46 -13.94 -5.07
CA THR A 77 -3.04 -13.70 -5.30
C THR A 77 -2.62 -14.26 -6.64
N GLU A 78 -1.65 -13.60 -7.26
CA GLU A 78 -0.99 -14.06 -8.47
C GLU A 78 0.52 -14.05 -8.29
N THR A 79 1.22 -14.89 -9.05
CA THR A 79 2.69 -14.87 -9.10
C THR A 79 3.12 -13.86 -10.17
N ARG A 80 3.84 -12.81 -9.76
CA ARG A 80 4.52 -11.91 -10.69
C ARG A 80 6.02 -12.12 -10.60
N PHE A 81 6.71 -11.98 -11.73
CA PHE A 81 8.17 -11.95 -11.75
C PHE A 81 8.62 -10.50 -11.63
N THR A 82 9.60 -10.26 -10.77
CA THR A 82 10.34 -9.00 -10.76
C THR A 82 11.69 -9.23 -11.41
N ASP A 83 12.07 -8.31 -12.31
CA ASP A 83 13.38 -8.24 -12.94
C ASP A 83 14.06 -6.97 -12.42
N SER A 84 14.94 -7.10 -11.43
CA SER A 84 15.60 -5.94 -10.80
C SER A 84 16.95 -6.36 -10.22
N PHE A 85 17.91 -5.44 -10.21
CA PHE A 85 19.24 -5.67 -9.63
C PHE A 85 19.96 -6.92 -10.18
N ASN A 86 19.81 -7.19 -11.49
CA ASN A 86 20.33 -8.38 -12.17
C ASN A 86 19.80 -9.73 -11.63
N GLU A 87 18.68 -9.70 -10.90
CA GLU A 87 18.01 -10.90 -10.42
C GLU A 87 16.58 -10.97 -10.95
N ARG A 88 16.13 -12.19 -11.22
CA ARG A 88 14.74 -12.51 -11.55
C ARG A 88 14.20 -13.49 -10.53
N PHE A 89 13.17 -13.11 -9.81
CA PHE A 89 12.52 -14.00 -8.84
C PHE A 89 11.00 -13.85 -8.84
N PRO A 90 10.27 -14.95 -8.54
CA PRO A 90 8.83 -14.91 -8.42
C PRO A 90 8.42 -14.27 -7.08
N MET A 91 7.38 -13.44 -7.12
CA MET A 91 6.73 -12.83 -5.97
C MET A 91 5.25 -13.20 -5.99
N LEU A 92 4.76 -13.72 -4.86
CA LEU A 92 3.33 -13.85 -4.65
C LEU A 92 2.78 -12.48 -4.24
N VAL A 93 1.90 -11.90 -5.06
CA VAL A 93 1.30 -10.58 -4.83
C VAL A 93 -0.21 -10.68 -4.83
N ASN A 94 -0.89 -9.75 -4.17
CA ASN A 94 -2.34 -9.62 -4.30
C ASN A 94 -2.67 -9.26 -5.76
N SER A 95 -3.71 -9.88 -6.29
CA SER A 95 -4.24 -9.56 -7.62
C SER A 95 -4.76 -8.11 -7.66
N LEU A 96 -4.93 -7.56 -8.87
CA LEU A 96 -5.36 -6.16 -9.01
C LEU A 96 -6.77 -5.90 -8.46
N ASP A 97 -7.70 -6.85 -8.62
CA ASP A 97 -9.05 -6.80 -8.05
C ASP A 97 -9.02 -6.78 -6.51
N THR A 98 -8.15 -7.59 -5.90
CA THR A 98 -7.94 -7.59 -4.44
C THR A 98 -7.33 -6.27 -3.97
N LEU A 99 -6.30 -5.77 -4.67
CA LEU A 99 -5.68 -4.48 -4.34
C LEU A 99 -6.69 -3.34 -4.47
N PHE A 100 -7.53 -3.36 -5.50
CA PHE A 100 -8.56 -2.35 -5.70
C PHE A 100 -9.57 -2.35 -4.55
N ALA A 101 -10.07 -3.53 -4.15
CA ALA A 101 -10.93 -3.67 -2.99
C ALA A 101 -10.27 -3.13 -1.72
N GLN A 102 -9.00 -3.48 -1.47
CA GLN A 102 -8.25 -3.01 -0.31
C GLN A 102 -8.06 -1.48 -0.29
N LYS A 103 -7.92 -0.82 -1.45
CA LYS A 103 -7.90 0.66 -1.52
C LYS A 103 -9.26 1.26 -1.15
N ILE A 104 -10.35 0.70 -1.64
CA ILE A 104 -11.71 1.17 -1.30
C ILE A 104 -11.98 0.99 0.19
N ILE A 105 -11.61 -0.15 0.77
CA ILE A 105 -11.68 -0.40 2.22
C ILE A 105 -10.88 0.65 3.01
N ALA A 106 -9.68 1.02 2.54
CA ALA A 106 -8.89 2.05 3.19
C ALA A 106 -9.59 3.42 3.17
N ILE A 107 -10.26 3.78 2.08
CA ILE A 107 -11.06 5.01 1.99
C ILE A 107 -12.25 4.96 2.96
N ILE A 108 -12.90 3.80 3.11
CA ILE A 108 -14.06 3.63 3.99
C ILE A 108 -13.70 3.75 5.47
N PHE A 109 -12.65 3.06 5.90
CA PHE A 109 -12.39 2.82 7.33
C PHE A 109 -11.29 3.68 7.93
N ARG A 110 -10.52 4.42 7.14
CA ARG A 110 -9.55 5.36 7.73
C ARG A 110 -10.28 6.51 8.43
N PRO A 111 -9.86 6.90 9.64
CA PRO A 111 -10.47 8.01 10.36
C PRO A 111 -10.05 9.39 9.80
N TYR A 112 -9.20 9.41 8.78
CA TYR A 112 -8.70 10.63 8.15
C TYR A 112 -8.49 10.40 6.65
N GLN A 113 -8.59 11.49 5.89
CA GLN A 113 -8.27 11.49 4.47
C GLN A 113 -6.77 11.28 4.26
N LYS A 114 -6.40 10.44 3.29
CA LYS A 114 -5.01 10.22 2.90
C LYS A 114 -4.86 10.34 1.40
N GLY A 115 -4.17 11.38 0.92
CA GLY A 115 -4.11 11.71 -0.51
C GLY A 115 -3.74 10.54 -1.43
N ARG A 116 -2.79 9.69 -1.02
CA ARG A 116 -2.37 8.51 -1.81
C ARG A 116 -3.51 7.52 -2.08
N ASP A 117 -4.46 7.37 -1.16
CA ASP A 117 -5.55 6.41 -1.36
C ASP A 117 -6.48 6.90 -2.50
N PHE A 118 -6.65 8.22 -2.65
CA PHE A 118 -7.38 8.83 -3.78
C PHE A 118 -6.59 8.81 -5.07
N TYR A 119 -5.26 8.97 -4.99
CA TYR A 119 -4.39 8.80 -6.16
C TYR A 119 -4.50 7.39 -6.73
N ASP A 120 -4.36 6.37 -5.86
CA ASP A 120 -4.49 4.96 -6.24
C ASP A 120 -5.90 4.67 -6.77
N LEU A 121 -6.94 5.23 -6.17
CA LEU A 121 -8.31 5.11 -6.66
C LEU A 121 -8.45 5.66 -8.09
N ALA A 122 -7.94 6.86 -8.35
CA ALA A 122 -7.97 7.45 -9.70
C ALA A 122 -7.23 6.56 -10.71
N TRP A 123 -6.08 6.00 -10.31
CA TRP A 123 -5.34 5.03 -11.13
C TRP A 123 -6.18 3.79 -11.44
N PHE A 124 -6.82 3.18 -10.43
CA PHE A 124 -7.68 1.99 -10.62
C PHE A 124 -8.87 2.29 -11.54
N LEU A 125 -9.57 3.41 -11.34
CA LEU A 125 -10.71 3.81 -12.17
C LEU A 125 -10.31 4.15 -13.62
N SER A 126 -9.04 4.49 -13.87
CA SER A 126 -8.51 4.71 -15.21
C SER A 126 -8.18 3.42 -15.96
N GLN A 127 -8.09 2.27 -15.27
CA GLN A 127 -7.80 1.00 -15.91
C GLN A 127 -9.04 0.45 -16.62
N ARG A 128 -8.82 -0.22 -17.77
CA ARG A 128 -9.89 -0.91 -18.49
C ARG A 128 -10.13 -2.29 -17.89
N ASN A 129 -11.39 -2.69 -17.76
CA ASN A 129 -11.82 -4.04 -17.38
C ASN A 129 -11.31 -4.52 -16.00
N ILE A 130 -11.17 -3.63 -15.02
CA ILE A 130 -10.82 -4.00 -13.64
C ILE A 130 -12.01 -3.69 -12.72
N GLU A 131 -12.36 -4.66 -11.87
CA GLU A 131 -13.35 -4.52 -10.80
C GLU A 131 -12.69 -4.85 -9.46
N PRO A 132 -13.14 -4.27 -8.33
CA PRO A 132 -12.68 -4.73 -7.04
C PRO A 132 -13.27 -6.09 -6.72
N ASN A 133 -12.54 -6.88 -5.94
CA ASN A 133 -13.06 -8.11 -5.38
C ASN A 133 -14.19 -7.82 -4.37
N TYR A 134 -15.45 -7.96 -4.81
CA TYR A 134 -16.63 -7.66 -3.99
C TYR A 134 -16.80 -8.61 -2.79
N GLU A 135 -16.23 -9.82 -2.81
CA GLU A 135 -16.31 -10.73 -1.66
C GLU A 135 -15.55 -10.17 -0.45
N ILE A 136 -14.49 -9.38 -0.66
CA ILE A 136 -13.79 -8.66 0.42
C ILE A 136 -14.72 -7.63 1.09
N PHE A 137 -15.60 -6.97 0.33
CA PHE A 137 -16.56 -6.01 0.89
C PHE A 137 -17.59 -6.72 1.77
N LYS A 138 -18.10 -7.85 1.30
CA LYS A 138 -19.05 -8.70 2.02
C LYS A 138 -18.48 -9.22 3.33
N GLU A 139 -17.20 -9.60 3.37
CA GLU A 139 -16.51 -9.99 4.61
C GLU A 139 -16.50 -8.90 5.68
N LYS A 140 -16.49 -7.62 5.27
CA LYS A 140 -16.56 -6.46 6.18
C LYS A 140 -17.97 -5.92 6.39
N GLY A 141 -18.99 -6.62 5.86
CA GLY A 141 -20.39 -6.18 5.97
C GLY A 141 -20.71 -4.92 5.17
N ILE A 142 -19.89 -4.58 4.17
CA ILE A 142 -20.15 -3.46 3.27
C ILE A 142 -21.20 -3.89 2.24
N LYS A 143 -22.23 -3.07 2.06
CA LYS A 143 -23.41 -3.39 1.23
C LYS A 143 -23.20 -3.18 -0.27
N ILE A 144 -21.99 -2.86 -0.72
CA ILE A 144 -21.65 -2.60 -2.13
C ILE A 144 -21.42 -3.95 -2.82
N LYS A 145 -22.27 -4.29 -3.79
CA LYS A 145 -22.30 -5.60 -4.46
C LYS A 145 -21.95 -5.58 -5.93
N ASN A 146 -21.97 -4.40 -6.54
CA ASN A 146 -21.78 -4.24 -7.97
C ASN A 146 -21.19 -2.87 -8.30
N ARG A 147 -20.82 -2.70 -9.57
CA ARG A 147 -20.23 -1.47 -10.11
C ARG A 147 -21.09 -0.24 -9.86
N THR A 148 -22.40 -0.33 -10.08
CA THR A 148 -23.32 0.81 -9.94
C THR A 148 -23.32 1.32 -8.51
N GLU A 149 -23.52 0.43 -7.54
CA GLU A 149 -23.49 0.77 -6.10
C GLU A 149 -22.12 1.32 -5.67
N LEU A 150 -21.03 0.78 -6.25
CA LEU A 150 -19.69 1.26 -5.96
C LEU A 150 -19.49 2.70 -6.47
N ILE A 151 -19.94 2.99 -7.69
CA ILE A 151 -19.82 4.33 -8.29
C ILE A 151 -20.62 5.34 -7.46
N GLU A 152 -21.85 5.01 -7.07
CA GLU A 152 -22.67 5.86 -6.20
C GLU A 152 -21.97 6.13 -4.87
N PHE A 153 -21.44 5.08 -4.25
CA PHE A 153 -20.68 5.20 -3.01
C PHE A 153 -19.46 6.12 -3.16
N LEU A 154 -18.63 5.89 -4.19
CA LEU A 154 -17.40 6.65 -4.42
C LEU A 154 -17.67 8.11 -4.79
N LYS A 155 -18.78 8.40 -5.48
CA LYS A 155 -19.21 9.79 -5.73
C LYS A 155 -19.52 10.51 -4.44
N GLU A 156 -20.24 9.87 -3.52
CA GLU A 156 -20.53 10.45 -2.21
C GLU A 156 -19.27 10.62 -1.38
N GLN A 157 -18.30 9.70 -1.46
CA GLN A 157 -17.00 9.88 -0.81
C GLN A 157 -16.19 11.04 -1.40
N ALA A 158 -16.16 11.17 -2.73
CA ALA A 158 -15.47 12.25 -3.42
C ALA A 158 -16.03 13.63 -3.02
N LYS A 159 -17.37 13.76 -2.88
CA LYS A 159 -18.01 15.00 -2.40
C LYS A 159 -17.68 15.35 -0.95
N LYS A 160 -17.48 14.35 -0.09
CA LYS A 160 -17.16 14.54 1.33
C LYS A 160 -15.67 14.81 1.59
N SER A 161 -14.84 14.58 0.58
CA SER A 161 -13.39 14.63 0.68
C SER A 161 -12.85 15.95 0.12
N ASP A 162 -11.76 16.45 0.71
CA ASP A 162 -11.01 17.60 0.21
C ASP A 162 -10.02 17.14 -0.86
N LEU A 163 -10.52 16.96 -2.09
CA LEU A 163 -9.70 16.50 -3.22
C LEU A 163 -8.51 17.44 -3.54
N PRO A 164 -8.64 18.78 -3.47
CA PRO A 164 -7.50 19.69 -3.57
C PRO A 164 -6.39 19.42 -2.55
N GLN A 165 -6.75 19.23 -1.27
CA GLN A 165 -5.76 18.91 -0.24
C GLN A 165 -5.14 17.52 -0.47
N ALA A 166 -5.93 16.52 -0.88
CA ALA A 166 -5.42 15.20 -1.24
C ALA A 166 -4.40 15.25 -2.39
N ALA A 167 -4.63 16.08 -3.41
CA ALA A 167 -3.71 16.29 -4.52
C ALA A 167 -2.38 16.91 -4.04
N LYS A 168 -2.47 17.97 -3.23
CA LYS A 168 -1.31 18.64 -2.64
C LYS A 168 -0.47 17.70 -1.75
N ASP A 169 -1.13 16.80 -1.03
CA ASP A 169 -0.45 15.83 -0.16
C ASP A 169 0.46 14.86 -0.94
N VAL A 170 0.07 14.49 -2.17
CA VAL A 170 0.80 13.50 -2.98
C VAL A 170 1.76 14.11 -3.98
N GLU A 171 1.50 15.32 -4.46
CA GLU A 171 2.22 16.00 -5.54
C GLU A 171 3.74 15.88 -5.43
N ARG A 172 4.30 16.22 -4.26
CA ARG A 172 5.75 16.19 -4.01
C ARG A 172 6.39 14.80 -3.99
N PHE A 173 5.59 13.74 -3.98
CA PHE A 173 6.04 12.35 -3.93
C PHE A 173 5.90 11.63 -5.28
N LEU A 174 5.25 12.25 -6.25
CA LEU A 174 5.06 11.69 -7.59
C LEU A 174 6.29 11.99 -8.45
N PHE A 175 6.64 11.05 -9.34
CA PHE A 175 7.68 11.29 -10.35
C PHE A 175 7.29 12.43 -11.30
N TYR A 176 6.00 12.51 -11.63
CA TYR A 176 5.38 13.55 -12.43
C TYR A 176 4.35 14.28 -11.56
N PRO A 177 4.69 15.42 -10.94
CA PRO A 177 3.81 16.14 -10.02
C PRO A 177 2.42 16.43 -10.60
N GLU A 178 2.34 16.67 -11.91
CA GLU A 178 1.09 16.90 -12.64
C GLU A 178 0.11 15.72 -12.56
N GLN A 179 0.57 14.49 -12.26
CA GLN A 179 -0.31 13.34 -12.05
C GLN A 179 -1.19 13.50 -10.81
N ALA A 180 -0.85 14.40 -9.86
CA ALA A 180 -1.73 14.73 -8.74
C ALA A 180 -3.09 15.26 -9.21
N GLN A 181 -3.17 15.83 -10.42
CA GLN A 181 -4.42 16.28 -11.03
C GLN A 181 -5.44 15.15 -11.24
N TRP A 182 -5.00 13.88 -11.29
CA TRP A 182 -5.90 12.74 -11.43
C TRP A 182 -6.90 12.66 -10.28
N ILE A 183 -6.50 13.09 -9.07
CA ILE A 183 -7.39 13.16 -7.92
C ILE A 183 -8.52 14.17 -8.15
N LEU A 184 -8.21 15.32 -8.74
CA LEU A 184 -9.20 16.35 -9.06
C LEU A 184 -10.20 15.88 -10.12
N LYS A 185 -9.73 15.01 -11.03
CA LYS A 185 -10.50 14.41 -12.12
C LYS A 185 -11.28 13.14 -11.73
N LEU A 186 -11.31 12.79 -10.44
CA LEU A 186 -12.07 11.63 -9.94
C LEU A 186 -13.53 11.59 -10.42
N PRO A 187 -14.28 12.70 -10.48
CA PRO A 187 -15.64 12.69 -11.03
C PRO A 187 -15.69 12.19 -12.48
N GLU A 188 -14.74 12.58 -13.33
CA GLU A 188 -14.66 12.12 -14.72
C GLU A 188 -14.28 10.64 -14.81
N TYR A 189 -13.33 10.18 -13.98
CA TYR A 189 -12.97 8.77 -13.92
C TYR A 189 -14.16 7.89 -13.48
N LEU A 190 -14.96 8.36 -12.51
CA LEU A 190 -16.17 7.65 -12.08
C LEU A 190 -17.24 7.59 -13.17
N GLU A 191 -17.39 8.63 -14.00
CA GLU A 191 -18.27 8.60 -15.16
C GLU A 191 -17.75 7.66 -16.26
N GLY A 192 -16.44 7.63 -16.49
CA GLY A 192 -15.80 6.69 -17.41
C GLY A 192 -15.98 5.23 -16.97
N PHE A 193 -15.84 4.97 -15.66
CA PHE A 193 -15.96 3.65 -15.07
C PHE A 193 -17.38 3.05 -15.14
N LYS A 194 -18.41 3.86 -15.40
CA LYS A 194 -19.77 3.35 -15.63
C LYS A 194 -19.89 2.48 -16.89
N LYS A 195 -19.07 2.77 -17.91
CA LYS A 195 -19.11 2.13 -19.23
C LYS A 195 -18.41 0.77 -19.21
#